data_AF-A0A2P5CGS6-F1
#
_entry.id   AF-A0A2P5CGS6-F1
#
_cell.length_a   1.000
_cell.length_b   1.000
_cell.length_c   1.000
_cell.angle_alpha   90.00
_cell.angle_beta   90.00
_cell.angle_gamma   90.00
#
_symmetry.space_group_name_H-M   'P 1'
#
loop_
_entity.id
_entity.type
_entity.pdbx_description
1 polymer ?
#
loop_
_entity_poly.entity_id
_entity_poly.type
_entity_poly.pdbx_seq_one_letter_code
_entity_poly.pdbx_strand_id
1 'polypeptide(L)'
;MDFSSLSEALESRSYGKIADICDNLMLQAISLSLSLSLSLSLLFSYSSFSHFPLSTSVQVAAEGVAFQDEWPYAIHLLSHIYSDDTNSARFLWKSIPAAIKDSQPELVAGWKIGQKLWMRDYGGVHEAIHGFDWSRQVQGLVAAFSGKCLVFTKSYLL
;
A
#
# COMPACT_ATOMS: atom_id res chain seq x y z
N MET A 1 3.22 6.75 12.32
CA MET A 1 4.18 6.86 11.20
C MET A 1 4.01 8.23 10.54
N ASP A 2 5.05 8.86 10.00
CA ASP A 2 4.91 10.17 9.32
C ASP A 2 4.54 9.97 7.84
N PHE A 3 3.38 10.49 7.43
CA PHE A 3 2.87 10.46 6.05
C PHE A 3 2.87 11.86 5.40
N SER A 4 3.66 12.80 5.93
CA SER A 4 3.76 14.17 5.42
C SER A 4 4.09 14.22 3.93
N SER A 5 5.13 13.52 3.48
CA SER A 5 5.52 13.47 2.06
C SER A 5 4.46 12.85 1.16
N LEU A 6 3.72 11.84 1.66
CA LEU A 6 2.61 11.24 0.93
C LEU A 6 1.46 12.23 0.77
N SER A 7 1.12 12.96 1.84
CA SER A 7 0.06 13.96 1.85
C SER A 7 0.39 15.12 0.89
N GLU A 8 1.64 15.61 0.94
CA GLU A 8 2.13 16.64 0.01
C GLU A 8 2.06 16.18 -1.45
N ALA A 9 2.44 14.93 -1.74
CA ALA A 9 2.37 14.38 -3.09
C ALA A 9 0.93 14.26 -3.61
N LEU A 10 -0.02 13.90 -2.74
CA LEU A 10 -1.45 13.86 -3.07
C LEU A 10 -2.01 15.27 -3.34
N GLU A 11 -1.69 16.25 -2.49
CA GLU A 11 -2.15 17.64 -2.61
C GLU A 11 -1.57 18.33 -3.86
N SER A 12 -0.28 18.14 -4.12
CA SER A 12 0.41 18.65 -5.31
C SER A 12 0.10 17.86 -6.58
N ARG A 13 -0.70 16.78 -6.49
CA ARG A 13 -1.05 15.87 -7.60
C ARG A 13 0.17 15.24 -8.27
N SER A 14 1.26 15.06 -7.53
CA SER A 14 2.50 14.43 -8.00
C SER A 14 2.39 12.90 -7.94
N TYR A 15 1.33 12.34 -8.55
CA TYR A 15 0.94 10.94 -8.39
C TYR A 15 2.01 9.93 -8.82
N GLY A 16 2.85 10.28 -9.81
CA GLY A 16 3.92 9.41 -10.28
C GLY A 16 5.01 9.13 -9.25
N LYS A 17 5.12 9.93 -8.18
CA LYS A 17 6.10 9.75 -7.09
C LYS A 17 5.55 8.95 -5.91
N ILE A 18 4.24 8.74 -5.85
CA ILE A 18 3.59 8.18 -4.66
C ILE A 18 4.05 6.73 -4.39
N ALA A 19 4.21 5.93 -5.44
CA ALA A 19 4.70 4.55 -5.31
C ALA A 19 6.07 4.51 -4.62
N ASP A 20 7.02 5.31 -5.12
CA ASP A 20 8.37 5.42 -4.55
C ASP A 20 8.35 5.89 -3.09
N ILE A 21 7.50 6.86 -2.76
CA ILE A 21 7.34 7.34 -1.38
C ILE A 21 6.84 6.21 -0.48
N CYS A 22 5.80 5.50 -0.90
CA CYS A 22 5.23 4.39 -0.14
C CYS A 22 6.22 3.22 0.01
N ASP A 23 6.93 2.84 -1.05
CA ASP A 23 7.94 1.77 -1.00
C ASP A 23 9.07 2.12 -0.01
N ASN A 24 9.57 3.35 -0.06
CA ASN A 24 10.60 3.83 0.87
C ASN A 24 10.12 3.81 2.33
N LEU A 25 8.92 4.33 2.59
CA LEU A 25 8.31 4.32 3.92
C LEU A 25 8.09 2.88 4.40
N MET A 26 7.72 1.94 3.51
CA MET A 26 7.44 0.55 3.86
C MET A 26 8.74 -0.17 4.22
N LEU A 27 9.80 0.05 3.45
CA LEU A 27 11.14 -0.47 3.74
C LEU A 27 11.68 0.08 5.08
N GLN A 28 11.47 1.38 5.35
CA GLN A 28 11.82 1.98 6.64
C GLN A 28 11.07 1.33 7.81
N ALA A 29 9.76 1.11 7.67
CA ALA A 29 8.95 0.45 8.69
C ALA A 29 9.42 -0.99 8.97
N ILE A 30 9.67 -1.76 7.90
CA ILE A 30 10.17 -3.13 8.00
C ILE A 30 11.55 -3.15 8.66
N SER A 31 12.47 -2.26 8.26
CA SER A 31 13.81 -2.16 8.85
C SER A 31 13.76 -1.82 10.34
N LEU A 32 12.89 -0.88 10.75
CA LEU A 32 12.70 -0.53 12.15
C LEU A 32 12.17 -1.75 12.94
N SER A 33 11.19 -2.47 12.42
CA SER A 33 10.65 -3.68 13.07
C SER A 33 11.70 -4.80 13.22
N LEU A 34 12.54 -5.01 12.19
CA LEU A 34 13.61 -6.01 12.19
C LEU A 34 14.71 -5.64 13.18
N SER A 35 15.17 -4.38 13.19
CA SER A 35 16.19 -3.90 14.13
C SER A 35 15.72 -4.03 15.59
N LEU A 36 14.45 -3.71 15.86
CA LEU A 36 13.84 -3.89 17.17
C LEU A 36 13.79 -5.37 17.55
N SER A 37 13.38 -6.25 16.64
CA SER A 37 13.36 -7.71 16.87
C SER A 37 14.75 -8.30 17.13
N LEU A 38 15.78 -7.85 16.41
CA LEU A 38 17.15 -8.32 16.58
C LEU A 38 17.72 -7.82 17.90
N SER A 39 17.49 -6.56 18.26
CA SER A 39 17.89 -6.01 19.56
C SER A 39 17.24 -6.77 20.72
N LEU A 40 15.97 -7.20 20.56
CA LEU A 40 15.25 -7.99 21.55
C LEU A 40 15.85 -9.39 21.70
N SER A 41 16.17 -10.06 20.58
CA SER A 41 16.82 -11.38 20.59
C SER A 41 18.21 -11.36 21.22
N LEU A 42 18.98 -10.29 21.01
CA LEU A 42 20.25 -10.04 21.67
C LEU A 42 20.07 -9.79 23.17
N LEU A 43 19.08 -8.99 23.58
CA LEU A 43 18.73 -8.77 24.99
C LEU A 43 18.32 -10.07 25.69
N PHE A 44 17.49 -10.91 25.06
CA PHE A 44 17.11 -12.23 25.58
C PHE A 44 18.29 -13.20 25.67
N SER A 45 19.23 -13.13 24.71
CA SER A 45 20.43 -13.98 24.71
C SER A 45 21.45 -13.53 25.78
N TYR A 46 21.49 -12.22 26.10
CA TYR A 46 22.40 -11.67 27.12
C TYR A 46 21.86 -11.81 28.55
N SER A 47 20.54 -11.96 28.73
CA SER A 47 19.90 -12.06 30.05
C SER A 47 19.55 -13.51 30.42
N SER A 48 20.52 -14.24 30.96
CA SER A 48 20.24 -15.39 31.87
C SER A 48 19.71 -14.96 33.26
N PHE A 49 19.40 -13.67 33.47
CA PHE A 49 18.79 -13.19 34.71
C PHE A 49 17.29 -13.03 34.50
N SER A 50 16.55 -13.89 35.19
CA SER A 50 15.11 -13.88 35.41
C SER A 50 14.52 -12.47 35.54
N HIS A 51 13.39 -12.26 34.85
CA HIS A 51 12.45 -11.13 34.97
C HIS A 51 12.51 -10.06 33.85
N PHE A 52 12.44 -10.49 32.59
CA PHE A 52 11.86 -9.64 31.54
C PHE A 52 10.33 -9.77 31.62
N PRO A 53 9.56 -8.68 31.84
CA PRO A 53 8.12 -8.77 31.95
C PRO A 53 7.49 -9.13 30.60
N LEU A 54 6.62 -10.15 30.60
CA LEU A 54 5.89 -10.64 29.43
C LEU A 54 5.08 -9.54 28.71
N SER A 55 4.78 -8.43 29.39
CA SER A 55 4.08 -7.27 28.81
C SER A 55 4.87 -6.59 27.70
N THR A 56 6.21 -6.56 27.77
CA THR A 56 7.04 -5.80 26.83
C THR A 56 7.17 -6.48 25.48
N SER A 57 7.22 -7.83 25.45
CA SER A 57 7.22 -8.59 24.19
C SER A 57 5.89 -8.48 23.45
N VAL A 58 4.77 -8.44 24.18
CA VAL A 58 3.43 -8.24 23.61
C VAL A 58 3.29 -6.82 23.05
N GLN A 59 3.78 -5.79 23.75
CA GLN A 59 3.75 -4.40 23.27
C GLN A 59 4.53 -4.22 21.96
N VAL A 60 5.70 -4.84 21.85
CA VAL A 60 6.55 -4.74 20.66
C VAL A 60 6.02 -5.55 19.48
N ALA A 61 5.48 -6.76 19.71
CA ALA A 61 4.74 -7.48 18.67
C ALA A 61 3.50 -6.69 18.22
N ALA A 62 2.83 -6.02 19.15
CA ALA A 62 1.72 -5.12 18.84
C ALA A 62 2.17 -3.91 18.01
N GLU A 63 3.37 -3.34 18.22
CA GLU A 63 3.89 -2.24 17.38
C GLU A 63 4.17 -2.65 15.94
N GLY A 64 4.73 -3.85 15.71
CA GLY A 64 4.93 -4.40 14.36
C GLY A 64 3.63 -4.72 13.62
N VAL A 65 2.57 -5.06 14.37
CA VAL A 65 1.20 -5.23 13.83
C VAL A 65 0.54 -3.87 13.60
N ALA A 66 0.77 -2.91 14.49
CA ALA A 66 0.14 -1.58 14.46
C ALA A 66 0.46 -0.79 13.20
N PHE A 67 1.69 -0.87 12.67
CA PHE A 67 2.01 -0.14 11.44
C PHE A 67 1.28 -0.70 10.21
N GLN A 68 1.01 -2.01 10.18
CA GLN A 68 0.28 -2.61 9.06
C GLN A 68 -1.17 -2.15 9.06
N ASP A 69 -1.81 -2.11 10.23
CA ASP A 69 -3.21 -1.68 10.34
C ASP A 69 -3.40 -0.22 9.91
N GLU A 70 -2.41 0.64 10.16
CA GLU A 70 -2.43 2.08 9.79
C GLU A 70 -1.92 2.36 8.37
N TRP A 71 -1.39 1.36 7.66
CA TRP A 71 -0.73 1.60 6.38
C TRP A 71 -1.74 2.00 5.28
N PRO A 72 -1.45 3.02 4.44
CA PRO A 72 -2.34 3.49 3.38
C PRO A 72 -2.34 2.56 2.14
N TYR A 73 -2.77 1.31 2.31
CA TYR A 73 -2.68 0.27 1.28
C TYR A 73 -3.42 0.61 -0.01
N ALA A 74 -4.60 1.23 0.07
CA ALA A 74 -5.36 1.63 -1.11
C ALA A 74 -4.56 2.62 -1.97
N ILE A 75 -3.98 3.66 -1.36
CA ILE A 75 -3.14 4.65 -2.05
C ILE A 75 -1.90 3.98 -2.64
N HIS A 76 -1.21 3.13 -1.86
CA HIS A 76 0.00 2.45 -2.31
C HIS A 76 -0.28 1.51 -3.49
N LEU A 77 -1.37 0.75 -3.45
CA LEU A 77 -1.77 -0.12 -4.55
C LEU A 77 -2.13 0.68 -5.81
N LEU A 78 -2.95 1.73 -5.65
CA LEU A 78 -3.38 2.59 -6.75
C LEU A 78 -2.22 3.37 -7.36
N SER A 79 -1.20 3.73 -6.59
CA SER A 79 -0.01 4.42 -7.12
C SER A 79 0.84 3.51 -8.01
N HIS A 80 1.00 2.24 -7.65
CA HIS A 80 1.67 1.25 -8.52
C HIS A 80 0.91 1.08 -9.84
N ILE A 81 -0.42 1.00 -9.77
CA ILE A 81 -1.29 0.98 -10.95
C ILE A 81 -1.12 2.27 -11.79
N TYR A 82 -1.09 3.44 -11.16
CA TYR A 82 -0.89 4.72 -11.86
C TYR A 82 0.45 4.78 -12.62
N SER A 83 1.51 4.22 -12.02
CA SER A 83 2.85 4.14 -12.61
C SER A 83 3.01 3.06 -13.68
N ASP A 84 1.93 2.35 -14.05
CA ASP A 84 1.94 1.21 -14.99
C ASP A 84 2.74 -0.01 -14.47
N ASP A 85 3.01 -0.06 -13.16
CA ASP A 85 3.68 -1.19 -12.51
C ASP A 85 2.68 -2.16 -11.88
N THR A 86 1.95 -2.87 -12.75
CA THR A 86 0.96 -3.87 -12.33
C THR A 86 1.62 -5.06 -11.60
N ASN A 87 2.91 -5.32 -11.83
CA ASN A 87 3.62 -6.40 -11.17
C ASN A 87 3.87 -6.07 -9.69
N SER A 88 4.38 -4.87 -9.39
CA SER A 88 4.57 -4.41 -8.02
C SER A 88 3.24 -4.34 -7.26
N ALA A 89 2.17 -3.86 -7.91
CA ALA A 89 0.82 -3.92 -7.35
C ALA A 89 0.38 -5.35 -6.97
N ARG A 90 0.67 -6.35 -7.82
CA ARG A 90 0.37 -7.76 -7.55
C ARG A 90 1.19 -8.33 -6.39
N PHE A 91 2.47 -7.97 -6.31
CA PHE A 91 3.32 -8.40 -5.20
C PHE A 91 2.82 -7.82 -3.87
N LEU A 92 2.47 -6.53 -3.85
CA LEU A 92 1.85 -5.88 -2.71
C LEU A 92 0.51 -6.56 -2.33
N TRP A 93 -0.38 -6.82 -3.30
CA TRP A 93 -1.64 -7.51 -3.03
C TRP A 93 -1.44 -8.87 -2.35
N LYS A 94 -0.40 -9.62 -2.73
CA LYS A 94 -0.09 -10.92 -2.12
C LYS A 94 0.45 -10.80 -0.69
N SER A 95 1.18 -9.73 -0.37
CA SER A 95 1.73 -9.53 0.98
C SER A 95 0.72 -9.01 1.99
N ILE A 96 -0.35 -8.33 1.52
CA ILE A 96 -1.37 -7.76 2.41
C ILE A 96 -2.17 -8.87 3.14
N PRO A 97 -2.31 -8.81 4.47
CA PRO A 97 -3.12 -9.75 5.25
C PRO A 97 -4.60 -9.78 4.85
N ALA A 98 -5.26 -10.93 5.01
CA ALA A 98 -6.68 -11.09 4.68
C ALA A 98 -7.59 -10.13 5.48
N ALA A 99 -7.31 -9.95 6.78
CA ALA A 99 -8.08 -9.06 7.65
C ALA A 99 -8.12 -7.60 7.14
N ILE A 100 -7.04 -7.12 6.52
CA ILE A 100 -6.97 -5.79 5.91
C ILE A 100 -7.83 -5.72 4.64
N LYS A 101 -7.77 -6.77 3.80
CA LYS A 101 -8.59 -6.85 2.58
C LYS A 101 -10.09 -6.87 2.90
N ASP A 102 -10.46 -7.59 3.95
CA ASP A 102 -11.85 -7.71 4.38
C ASP A 102 -12.39 -6.41 5.00
N SER A 103 -11.52 -5.64 5.67
CA SER A 103 -11.91 -4.38 6.31
C SER A 103 -11.83 -3.16 5.38
N GLN A 104 -11.07 -3.22 4.28
CA GLN A 104 -10.85 -2.08 3.38
C GLN A 104 -11.43 -2.34 1.98
N PRO A 105 -12.70 -2.02 1.73
CA PRO A 105 -13.33 -2.23 0.42
C PRO A 105 -12.70 -1.39 -0.70
N GLU A 106 -12.16 -0.21 -0.38
CA GLU A 106 -11.46 0.66 -1.34
C GLU A 106 -10.19 0.00 -1.88
N LEU A 107 -9.45 -0.71 -1.03
CA LEU A 107 -8.28 -1.50 -1.43
C LEU A 107 -8.69 -2.65 -2.37
N VAL A 108 -9.78 -3.36 -2.05
CA VAL A 108 -10.31 -4.43 -2.90
C VAL A 108 -10.77 -3.90 -4.25
N ALA A 109 -11.42 -2.73 -4.27
CA ALA A 109 -11.81 -2.05 -5.51
C ALA A 109 -10.59 -1.66 -6.35
N GLY A 110 -9.53 -1.12 -5.70
CA GLY A 110 -8.26 -0.82 -6.38
C GLY A 110 -7.64 -2.07 -7.03
N TRP A 111 -7.69 -3.21 -6.34
CA TRP A 111 -7.19 -4.46 -6.92
C TRP A 111 -8.02 -4.95 -8.11
N LYS A 112 -9.35 -4.75 -8.12
CA LYS A 112 -10.19 -5.07 -9.29
C LYS A 112 -9.72 -4.34 -10.55
N ILE A 113 -9.29 -3.07 -10.42
CA ILE A 113 -8.69 -2.32 -11.53
C ILE A 113 -7.41 -3.04 -12.02
N GLY A 114 -6.52 -3.41 -11.09
CA GLY A 114 -5.29 -4.15 -11.41
C GLY A 114 -5.55 -5.48 -12.12
N GLN A 115 -6.58 -6.24 -11.72
CA GLN A 115 -6.98 -7.48 -12.37
C GLN A 115 -7.42 -7.25 -13.83
N LYS A 116 -8.18 -6.19 -14.08
CA LYS A 116 -8.62 -5.82 -15.43
C LYS A 116 -7.44 -5.42 -16.33
N LEU A 117 -6.50 -4.63 -15.79
CA LEU A 117 -5.25 -4.27 -16.48
C LEU A 117 -4.41 -5.50 -16.83
N TRP A 118 -4.25 -6.44 -15.88
CA TRP A 118 -3.53 -7.69 -16.11
C TRP A 118 -4.12 -8.48 -17.29
N MET A 119 -5.45 -8.54 -17.38
CA MET A 119 -6.18 -9.22 -18.45
C MET A 119 -6.28 -8.40 -19.75
N ARG A 120 -5.70 -7.18 -19.77
CA ARG A 120 -5.82 -6.21 -20.88
C ARG A 120 -7.27 -5.85 -21.22
N ASP A 121 -8.17 -5.96 -20.24
CA ASP A 121 -9.58 -5.62 -20.36
C ASP A 121 -9.77 -4.12 -20.04
N TYR A 122 -9.40 -3.25 -20.98
CA TYR A 122 -9.48 -1.80 -20.79
C TYR A 122 -10.94 -1.29 -20.67
N GLY A 123 -11.90 -1.96 -21.29
CA GLY A 123 -13.33 -1.67 -21.08
C GLY A 123 -13.72 -1.94 -19.62
N GLY A 124 -13.35 -3.11 -19.11
CA GLY A 124 -13.56 -3.48 -17.71
C GLY A 124 -12.79 -2.61 -16.70
N VAL A 125 -11.67 -1.98 -17.09
CA VAL A 125 -10.98 -0.99 -16.26
C VAL A 125 -11.88 0.21 -15.99
N HIS A 126 -12.54 0.75 -17.02
CA HIS A 126 -13.46 1.88 -16.84
C HIS A 126 -14.65 1.51 -15.97
N GLU A 127 -15.24 0.33 -16.18
CA GLU A 127 -16.32 -0.18 -15.34
C GLU A 127 -15.88 -0.33 -13.88
N ALA A 128 -14.68 -0.87 -13.63
CA ALA A 128 -14.15 -1.03 -12.27
C ALA A 128 -13.89 0.30 -11.58
N ILE A 129 -13.42 1.32 -12.31
CA ILE A 129 -13.21 2.67 -11.78
C ILE A 129 -14.54 3.32 -11.38
N HIS A 130 -15.57 3.22 -12.23
CA HIS A 130 -16.86 3.86 -11.97
C HIS A 130 -17.79 3.04 -11.06
N GLY A 131 -17.50 1.74 -10.88
CA GLY A 131 -18.30 0.84 -10.05
C GLY A 131 -18.01 0.91 -8.54
N PHE A 132 -17.20 1.86 -8.09
CA PHE A 132 -16.87 2.06 -6.68
C PHE A 132 -16.88 3.54 -6.30
N ASP A 133 -17.42 3.86 -5.12
CA ASP A 133 -17.43 5.22 -4.58
C ASP A 133 -16.12 5.49 -3.80
N TRP A 134 -15.16 6.09 -4.51
CA TRP A 134 -13.84 6.42 -3.98
C TRP A 134 -13.87 7.52 -2.92
N SER A 135 -13.07 7.36 -1.87
CA SER A 135 -12.88 8.41 -0.86
C SER A 135 -12.22 9.66 -1.47
N ARG A 136 -12.46 10.82 -0.84
CA ARG A 136 -11.90 12.11 -1.29
C ARG A 136 -10.38 12.07 -1.43
N GLN A 137 -9.70 11.27 -0.61
CA GLN A 137 -8.24 11.17 -0.58
C GLN A 137 -7.68 10.52 -1.85
N VAL A 138 -8.31 9.43 -2.35
CA VAL A 138 -7.85 8.72 -3.56
C VAL A 138 -8.57 9.17 -4.82
N GLN A 139 -9.69 9.88 -4.72
CA GLN A 139 -10.49 10.33 -5.86
C GLN A 139 -9.66 11.08 -6.91
N GLY A 140 -8.74 11.96 -6.47
CA GLY A 140 -7.85 12.69 -7.37
C GLY A 140 -6.89 11.77 -8.15
N LEU A 141 -6.32 10.77 -7.47
CA LEU A 141 -5.42 9.78 -8.06
C LEU A 141 -6.15 8.90 -9.07
N VAL A 142 -7.34 8.39 -8.72
CA VAL A 142 -8.16 7.54 -9.59
C VAL A 142 -8.67 8.30 -10.81
N ALA A 143 -9.11 9.55 -10.63
CA ALA A 143 -9.53 10.39 -11.76
C ALA A 143 -8.38 10.66 -12.73
N ALA A 144 -7.18 10.93 -12.20
CA ALA A 144 -5.98 11.11 -13.03
C ALA A 144 -5.60 9.82 -13.78
N PHE A 145 -5.69 8.66 -13.11
CA PHE A 145 -5.47 7.36 -13.74
C PHE A 145 -6.47 7.10 -14.88
N SER A 146 -7.76 7.35 -14.65
CA SER A 146 -8.80 7.21 -15.68
C SER A 146 -8.49 8.06 -16.92
N GLY A 147 -8.04 9.29 -16.72
CA GLY A 147 -7.59 10.16 -17.81
C GLY A 147 -6.39 9.59 -18.59
N LYS A 148 -5.40 9.02 -17.87
CA LYS A 148 -4.22 8.37 -18.47
C LYS A 148 -4.60 7.14 -19.31
N CYS A 149 -5.53 6.32 -18.82
CA CYS A 149 -5.99 5.10 -19.51
C CYS A 149 -6.69 5.40 -20.86
N LEU A 150 -7.42 6.51 -20.95
CA LEU A 150 -8.04 6.98 -22.20
C LEU A 150 -6.99 7.33 -23.28
N VAL A 151 -5.78 7.75 -22.89
CA VAL A 151 -4.71 8.05 -23.85
C VAL A 151 -4.11 6.76 -24.39
N PHE A 152 -3.85 5.77 -23.52
CA PHE A 152 -3.33 4.48 -23.94
C PHE A 152 -4.25 3.75 -24.92
N THR A 153 -5.55 3.69 -24.64
CA THR A 153 -6.52 3.02 -25.53
C THR A 153 -6.60 3.65 -26.92
N LYS A 154 -6.43 4.97 -27.05
CA LYS A 154 -6.35 5.64 -28.37
C LYS A 154 -5.10 5.28 -29.17
N SER A 155 -3.98 5.00 -28.51
CA SER A 155 -2.73 4.63 -29.17
C SER A 155 -2.68 3.18 -29.67
N TYR A 156 -3.59 2.30 -29.21
CA TYR A 156 -3.69 0.90 -29.66
C TYR A 156 -4.86 0.65 -30.63
N LEU A 157 -5.64 1.68 -30.94
CA LEU A 157 -6.78 1.64 -31.88
C LEU A 157 -6.49 2.40 -33.20
N LEU A 158 -5.27 2.89 -33.39
CA LEU A 158 -4.71 3.41 -34.65
C LEU A 158 -3.57 2.50 -35.12
#